data_AF-A0A2D8PPD0-F1
#
_entry.id   AF-A0A2D8PPD0-F1
#
_cell.length_a   1.000
_cell.length_b   1.000
_cell.length_c   1.000
_cell.angle_alpha   90.00
_cell.angle_beta   90.00
_cell.angle_gamma   90.00
#
_symmetry.space_group_name_H-M   'P 1'
#
loop_
_entity.id
_entity.type
_entity.pdbx_description
1 polymer ?
#
loop_
_entity_poly.entity_id
_entity_poly.type
_entity_poly.pdbx_seq_one_letter_code
_entity_poly.pdbx_strand_id
1 'polypeptide(L)'
;MRRELAIEFSRVTEAAALAGYKWLGRGDKNVADGAAVEAMRFFLNGINIDGEIVIGEGEIDDAPMLYIGEKVGTGNGDAVDIAVDPIEGTRMTAMGQPNAIAVLAVGEQGSFLKAPDMYMEKLIVGPGARGAIDLDKSL
;
A
#
# COMPACT_ATOMS: atom_id res chain seq x y z
N MET A 1 -16.81 -8.61 -2.13
CA MET A 1 -16.09 -7.51 -2.83
C MET A 1 -16.70 -7.23 -4.20
N ARG A 2 -17.14 -6.00 -4.43
CA ARG A 2 -17.75 -5.57 -5.71
C ARG A 2 -16.69 -5.24 -6.76
N ARG A 3 -16.79 -5.85 -7.96
CA ARG A 3 -15.90 -5.58 -9.11
C ARG A 3 -15.86 -4.11 -9.52
N GLU A 4 -16.94 -3.38 -9.27
CA GLU A 4 -17.06 -1.94 -9.55
C GLU A 4 -16.05 -1.09 -8.76
N LEU A 5 -15.56 -1.57 -7.61
CA LEU A 5 -14.57 -0.84 -6.81
C LEU A 5 -13.16 -0.85 -7.43
N ALA A 6 -12.90 -1.73 -8.40
CA ALA A 6 -11.56 -1.84 -9.01
C ALA A 6 -11.08 -0.53 -9.63
N ILE A 7 -11.97 0.25 -10.24
CA ILE A 7 -11.62 1.55 -10.82
C ILE A 7 -11.43 2.64 -9.75
N GLU A 8 -12.16 2.55 -8.64
CA GLU A 8 -11.96 3.49 -7.52
C GLU A 8 -10.59 3.27 -6.87
N PHE A 9 -10.16 2.02 -6.71
CA PHE A 9 -8.83 1.70 -6.19
C PHE A 9 -7.70 2.13 -7.13
N SER A 10 -7.88 2.07 -8.45
CA SER A 10 -6.85 2.58 -9.37
C SER A 10 -6.65 4.09 -9.19
N ARG A 11 -7.74 4.84 -9.00
CA ARG A 11 -7.70 6.30 -8.76
C ARG A 11 -6.96 6.66 -7.46
N VAL A 12 -7.05 5.81 -6.44
CA VAL A 12 -6.27 5.97 -5.20
C VAL A 12 -4.77 5.94 -5.50
N THR A 13 -4.30 4.93 -6.21
CA THR A 13 -2.88 4.82 -6.59
C THR A 13 -2.42 5.91 -7.56
N GLU A 14 -3.29 6.34 -8.49
CA GLU A 14 -3.01 7.48 -9.38
C GLU A 14 -2.81 8.78 -8.58
N ALA A 15 -3.68 9.05 -7.62
CA ALA A 15 -3.59 10.24 -6.78
C ALA A 15 -2.31 10.25 -5.93
N ALA A 16 -1.97 9.13 -5.31
CA ALA A 16 -0.74 8.97 -4.53
C ALA A 16 0.51 9.16 -5.40
N ALA A 17 0.56 8.50 -6.56
CA ALA A 17 1.68 8.61 -7.50
C ALA A 17 1.86 10.05 -8.01
N LEU A 18 0.77 10.75 -8.35
CA LEU A 18 0.83 12.14 -8.80
C LEU A 18 1.26 13.10 -7.68
N ALA A 19 0.86 12.83 -6.44
CA ALA A 19 1.29 13.62 -5.29
C ALA A 19 2.79 13.43 -5.02
N GLY A 20 3.27 12.18 -4.97
CA GLY A 20 4.69 11.85 -4.83
C GLY A 20 5.55 12.39 -5.98
N TYR A 21 5.05 12.33 -7.23
CA TYR A 21 5.76 12.82 -8.41
C TYR A 21 6.12 14.31 -8.33
N LYS A 22 5.32 15.13 -7.64
CA LYS A 22 5.65 16.55 -7.42
C LYS A 22 6.98 16.74 -6.68
N TRP A 23 7.44 15.73 -5.96
CA TRP A 23 8.68 15.71 -5.17
C TRP A 23 9.82 14.89 -5.81
N LEU A 24 9.64 14.42 -7.05
CA LEU A 24 10.68 13.69 -7.78
C LEU A 24 11.97 14.52 -7.91
N GLY A 25 13.09 13.95 -7.48
CA GLY A 25 14.42 14.58 -7.60
C GLY A 25 14.65 15.76 -6.66
N ARG A 26 13.79 15.98 -5.65
CA ARG A 26 13.92 17.11 -4.72
C ARG A 26 14.77 16.83 -3.48
N GLY A 27 15.29 15.61 -3.33
CA GLY A 27 16.15 15.23 -2.21
C GLY A 27 15.45 15.06 -0.86
N ASP A 28 14.12 15.17 -0.81
CA ASP A 28 13.34 15.01 0.41
C ASP A 28 12.39 13.82 0.29
N LYS A 29 12.78 12.69 0.89
CA LYS A 29 12.00 11.45 0.85
C LYS A 29 10.76 11.51 1.73
N ASN A 30 10.84 12.18 2.88
CA ASN A 30 9.77 12.18 3.89
C ASN A 30 8.61 13.04 3.43
N VAL A 31 8.90 14.18 2.79
CA VAL A 31 7.85 15.05 2.24
C VAL A 31 7.21 14.45 1.00
N ALA A 32 7.99 13.76 0.16
CA ALA A 32 7.45 12.99 -0.97
C ALA A 32 6.44 11.95 -0.48
N ASP A 33 6.82 11.19 0.54
CA ASP A 33 6.04 10.12 1.12
C ASP A 33 4.76 10.64 1.80
N GLY A 34 4.90 11.64 2.67
CA GLY A 34 3.75 12.27 3.34
C GLY A 34 2.72 12.84 2.36
N ALA A 35 3.15 13.39 1.22
CA ALA A 35 2.24 13.87 0.18
C ALA A 35 1.45 12.72 -0.48
N ALA A 36 2.07 11.56 -0.68
CA ALA A 36 1.40 10.38 -1.22
C ALA A 36 0.46 9.73 -0.19
N VAL A 37 0.89 9.61 1.07
CA VAL A 37 0.07 9.13 2.21
C VAL A 37 -1.22 9.94 2.32
N GLU A 38 -1.11 11.28 2.35
CA GLU A 38 -2.26 12.17 2.47
C GLU A 38 -3.23 12.02 1.29
N ALA A 39 -2.70 11.99 0.07
CA ALA A 39 -3.51 11.82 -1.14
C ALA A 39 -4.21 10.46 -1.18
N MET A 40 -3.48 9.39 -0.87
CA MET A 40 -4.01 8.02 -0.81
C MET A 40 -5.17 7.93 0.20
N ARG A 41 -4.93 8.40 1.44
CA ARG A 41 -5.92 8.41 2.51
C ARG A 41 -7.17 9.21 2.15
N PHE A 42 -6.99 10.39 1.55
CA PHE A 42 -8.11 11.24 1.13
C PHE A 42 -9.03 10.53 0.13
N PHE A 43 -8.46 9.89 -0.88
CA PHE A 43 -9.25 9.16 -1.88
C PHE A 43 -9.87 7.88 -1.31
N LEU A 44 -9.16 7.13 -0.47
CA LEU A 44 -9.71 5.95 0.22
C LEU A 44 -10.99 6.31 1.00
N ASN A 45 -10.98 7.43 1.72
CA ASN A 45 -12.13 7.90 2.50
C ASN A 45 -13.35 8.32 1.68
N GLY A 46 -13.22 8.45 0.35
CA GLY A 46 -14.35 8.65 -0.56
C GLY A 46 -15.01 7.34 -1.04
N ILE A 47 -14.40 6.19 -0.80
CA ILE A 47 -14.85 4.91 -1.35
C ILE A 47 -15.87 4.24 -0.42
N ASN A 48 -16.91 3.64 -1.01
CA ASN A 48 -17.97 2.92 -0.31
C ASN A 48 -17.53 1.52 0.18
N ILE A 49 -16.66 1.52 1.19
CA ILE A 49 -16.16 0.36 1.94
C ILE A 49 -16.12 0.65 3.46
N ASP A 50 -16.13 -0.43 4.26
CA ASP A 50 -15.70 -0.43 5.67
C ASP A 50 -14.28 -1.02 5.72
N GLY A 51 -13.28 -0.19 5.43
CA GLY A 51 -11.89 -0.60 5.27
C GLY A 51 -11.10 -0.54 6.57
N GLU A 52 -10.23 -1.51 6.79
CA GLU A 52 -9.22 -1.50 7.85
C GLU A 52 -7.83 -1.59 7.24
N ILE A 53 -6.94 -0.65 7.59
CA ILE A 53 -5.52 -0.77 7.25
C ILE A 53 -4.92 -1.89 8.09
N VAL A 54 -4.44 -2.95 7.44
CA VAL A 54 -3.77 -4.08 8.12
C VAL A 54 -2.28 -4.15 7.82
N ILE A 55 -1.83 -3.45 6.77
CA ILE A 55 -0.43 -3.18 6.45
C ILE A 55 -0.37 -1.73 5.98
N GLY A 56 0.46 -0.90 6.61
CA GLY A 56 0.56 0.52 6.28
C GLY A 56 1.85 1.16 6.82
N GLU A 57 1.79 2.46 7.09
CA GLU A 57 2.97 3.30 7.42
C GLU A 57 3.63 2.95 8.76
N GLY A 58 2.92 2.26 9.64
CA GLY A 58 3.41 1.84 10.95
C GLY A 58 2.30 1.69 11.98
N GLU A 59 2.69 1.59 13.25
CA GLU A 59 1.78 1.63 14.39
C GLU A 59 1.24 3.04 14.62
N ILE A 60 0.10 3.17 15.32
CA ILE A 60 -0.56 4.47 15.56
C ILE A 60 0.34 5.52 16.24
N ASP A 61 1.27 5.07 17.09
CA ASP A 61 2.19 5.95 17.82
C ASP A 61 3.31 6.51 16.91
N ASP A 62 3.61 5.81 15.81
CA ASP A 62 4.71 6.13 14.88
C ASP A 62 4.21 6.74 13.55
N ALA A 63 2.97 6.46 13.17
CA ALA A 63 2.36 6.89 11.91
C ALA A 63 1.04 7.66 12.15
N PRO A 64 0.97 8.97 11.81
CA PRO A 64 -0.25 9.76 12.03
C PRO A 64 -1.37 9.49 11.01
N MET A 65 -1.07 8.79 9.91
CA MET A 65 -1.98 8.45 8.83
C MET A 65 -1.61 7.08 8.27
N LEU A 66 -2.62 6.34 7.82
CA LEU A 66 -2.51 4.98 7.28
C LEU A 66 -1.79 4.02 8.23
N TYR A 67 -2.02 4.18 9.53
CA TYR A 67 -1.49 3.31 10.57
C TYR A 67 -2.26 2.00 10.65
N ILE A 68 -1.63 0.95 11.19
CA ILE A 68 -2.25 -0.37 11.37
C ILE A 68 -3.46 -0.25 12.30
N GLY A 69 -4.62 -0.70 11.82
CA GLY A 69 -5.91 -0.61 12.48
C GLY A 69 -6.72 0.65 12.14
N GLU A 70 -6.19 1.57 11.31
CA GLU A 70 -6.96 2.73 10.88
C GLU A 70 -8.20 2.31 10.07
N LYS A 71 -9.34 2.93 10.37
CA LYS A 71 -10.57 2.79 9.60
C LYS A 71 -10.61 3.80 8.46
N VAL A 72 -10.80 3.31 7.24
CA VAL A 72 -10.84 4.12 6.01
C VAL A 72 -12.05 3.76 5.15
N GLY A 73 -12.45 4.67 4.28
CA GLY A 73 -13.68 4.57 3.50
C GLY A 73 -14.86 5.29 4.17
N THR A 74 -16.02 5.23 3.53
CA THR A 74 -17.23 5.87 4.07
C THR A 74 -17.86 5.10 5.24
N GLY A 75 -17.33 3.92 5.58
CA GLY A 75 -17.89 3.02 6.60
C GLY A 75 -19.13 2.26 6.13
N ASN A 76 -19.50 2.38 4.85
CA ASN A 76 -20.62 1.68 4.24
C ASN A 76 -20.08 0.66 3.23
N GLY A 77 -20.77 -0.46 3.01
CA GLY A 77 -20.35 -1.47 2.03
C GLY A 77 -19.63 -2.67 2.65
N ASP A 78 -18.77 -3.33 1.87
CA ASP A 78 -18.09 -4.55 2.29
C ASP A 78 -16.99 -4.22 3.31
N ALA A 79 -16.88 -5.06 4.36
CA ALA A 79 -15.73 -5.05 5.26
C ALA A 79 -14.50 -5.62 4.54
N VAL A 80 -13.42 -4.85 4.48
CA VAL A 80 -12.21 -5.20 3.71
C VAL A 80 -10.94 -4.90 4.48
N ASP A 81 -9.95 -5.77 4.28
CA ASP A 81 -8.57 -5.53 4.72
C ASP A 81 -7.83 -4.78 3.60
N ILE A 82 -7.03 -3.80 4.01
CA ILE A 82 -6.28 -2.93 3.10
C ILE A 82 -4.79 -2.96 3.46
N ALA A 83 -3.96 -3.18 2.44
CA ALA A 83 -2.52 -3.04 2.51
C ALA A 83 -2.09 -1.91 1.59
N VAL A 84 -1.34 -0.93 2.12
CA VAL A 84 -0.88 0.25 1.39
C VAL A 84 0.64 0.34 1.39
N ASP A 85 1.17 0.88 0.30
CA ASP A 85 2.52 1.41 0.21
C ASP A 85 2.46 2.66 -0.69
N PRO A 86 2.17 3.85 -0.10
CA PRO A 86 1.91 5.08 -0.85
C PRO A 86 3.06 5.48 -1.78
N ILE A 87 4.30 5.25 -1.36
CA ILE A 87 5.49 5.27 -2.23
C ILE A 87 6.42 4.13 -1.85
N GLU A 88 6.36 3.05 -2.63
CA GLU A 88 7.43 2.07 -2.60
C GLU A 88 8.67 2.69 -3.27
N GLY A 89 9.75 2.81 -2.50
CA GLY A 89 10.97 3.46 -2.95
C GLY A 89 11.03 4.98 -2.76
N THR A 90 10.65 5.50 -1.59
CA THR A 90 10.77 6.94 -1.22
C THR A 90 12.13 7.57 -1.55
N ARG A 91 13.25 6.85 -1.31
CA ARG A 91 14.60 7.27 -1.69
C ARG A 91 14.75 7.44 -3.21
N MET A 92 14.19 6.51 -3.99
CA MET A 92 14.24 6.57 -5.45
C MET A 92 13.48 7.79 -5.97
N THR A 93 12.30 8.08 -5.40
CA THR A 93 11.56 9.32 -5.67
C THR A 93 12.39 10.55 -5.35
N ALA A 94 12.94 10.66 -4.14
CA ALA A 94 13.74 11.81 -3.73
C ALA A 94 14.97 12.04 -4.63
N MET A 95 15.57 10.96 -5.14
CA MET A 95 16.77 11.01 -5.99
C MET A 95 16.47 11.05 -7.49
N GLY A 96 15.21 11.00 -7.92
CA GLY A 96 14.87 10.98 -9.35
C GLY A 96 15.25 9.68 -10.06
N GLN A 97 15.20 8.55 -9.36
CA GLN A 97 15.61 7.23 -9.85
C GLN A 97 14.39 6.42 -10.34
N PRO A 98 14.59 5.46 -11.26
CA PRO A 98 13.52 4.60 -11.74
C PRO A 98 12.97 3.67 -10.64
N ASN A 99 11.82 3.05 -10.92
CA ASN A 99 11.17 1.99 -10.14
C ASN A 99 10.49 2.41 -8.82
N ALA A 100 10.29 3.70 -8.56
CA ALA A 100 9.34 4.13 -7.53
C ALA A 100 7.88 3.94 -8.01
N ILE A 101 6.99 3.47 -7.13
CA ILE A 101 5.59 3.17 -7.46
C ILE A 101 4.67 3.37 -6.24
N ALA A 102 3.41 3.74 -6.47
CA ALA A 102 2.37 3.71 -5.44
C ALA A 102 1.57 2.40 -5.53
N VAL A 103 1.40 1.70 -4.41
CA VAL A 103 0.81 0.35 -4.36
C VAL A 103 -0.34 0.30 -3.35
N LEU A 104 -1.38 -0.44 -3.72
CA LEU A 104 -2.55 -0.74 -2.89
C LEU A 104 -2.99 -2.16 -3.19
N ALA A 105 -3.28 -2.93 -2.13
CA ALA A 105 -3.98 -4.20 -2.24
C ALA A 105 -5.20 -4.19 -1.30
N VAL A 106 -6.30 -4.77 -1.78
CA VAL A 106 -7.56 -4.88 -1.03
C VAL A 106 -8.01 -6.32 -1.06
N GLY A 107 -8.37 -6.85 0.09
CA GLY A 107 -8.82 -8.22 0.28
C GLY A 107 -10.09 -8.28 1.13
N GLU A 108 -10.74 -9.44 1.16
CA GLU A 108 -11.80 -9.68 2.16
C GLU A 108 -11.19 -9.58 3.57
N GLN A 109 -12.00 -9.24 4.57
CA GLN A 109 -11.52 -9.16 5.94
C GLN A 109 -10.87 -10.48 6.38
N GLY A 110 -9.65 -10.41 6.93
CA GLY A 110 -8.84 -11.55 7.34
C GLY A 110 -8.03 -12.23 6.24
N SER A 111 -7.98 -11.66 5.03
CA SER A 111 -7.26 -12.28 3.89
C SER A 111 -5.77 -11.97 3.84
N PHE A 112 -5.30 -10.96 4.55
CA PHE A 112 -3.87 -10.65 4.66
C PHE A 112 -3.28 -11.17 5.97
N LEU A 113 -2.04 -11.69 5.89
CA LEU A 113 -1.26 -12.04 7.07
C LEU A 113 -0.90 -10.76 7.82
N LYS A 114 -1.40 -10.61 9.05
CA LYS A 114 -0.98 -9.56 9.98
C LYS A 114 0.39 -9.95 10.57
N ALA A 115 1.46 -9.38 10.01
CA ALA A 115 2.83 -9.61 10.45
C ALA A 115 3.40 -8.32 11.06
N PRO A 116 4.31 -8.42 12.05
CA PRO A 116 5.03 -7.25 12.54
C PRO A 116 5.96 -6.69 11.46
N ASP A 117 6.38 -5.43 11.62
CA ASP A 117 7.38 -4.80 10.75
C ASP A 117 8.76 -5.44 10.97
N MET A 118 9.07 -6.44 10.13
CA MET A 118 10.30 -7.22 10.19
C MET A 118 10.72 -7.70 8.81
N TYR A 119 11.98 -8.13 8.70
CA TYR A 119 12.45 -8.79 7.49
C TYR A 119 11.71 -10.11 7.23
N MET A 120 11.53 -10.40 5.94
CA MET A 120 10.96 -11.66 5.46
C MET A 120 11.77 -12.15 4.26
N GLU A 121 12.27 -13.38 4.35
CA GLU A 121 12.85 -14.08 3.21
C GLU A 121 11.73 -14.46 2.22
N LYS A 122 11.94 -14.19 0.93
CA LYS A 122 10.91 -14.36 -0.12
C LYS A 122 11.49 -15.11 -1.31
N LEU A 123 10.80 -16.19 -1.72
CA LEU A 123 11.00 -16.87 -2.99
C LEU A 123 9.69 -16.86 -3.77
N ILE A 124 9.65 -16.12 -4.88
CA ILE A 124 8.42 -15.84 -5.64
C ILE A 124 8.64 -16.29 -7.09
N VAL A 125 7.71 -17.07 -7.62
CA VAL A 125 7.73 -17.57 -9.01
C VAL A 125 6.40 -17.35 -9.71
N GLY A 126 6.46 -17.35 -11.05
CA GLY A 126 5.26 -17.31 -11.89
C GLY A 126 4.49 -18.64 -11.92
N PRO A 127 3.34 -18.68 -12.61
CA PRO A 127 2.43 -19.84 -12.60
C PRO A 127 3.06 -21.17 -13.03
N GLY A 128 4.04 -21.13 -13.94
CA GLY A 128 4.69 -22.34 -14.47
C GLY A 128 5.51 -23.15 -13.45
N ALA A 129 5.84 -22.57 -12.30
CA ALA A 129 6.60 -23.22 -11.23
C ALA A 129 5.82 -23.31 -9.91
N ARG A 130 4.49 -23.13 -9.95
CA ARG A 130 3.65 -23.23 -8.74
C ARG A 130 3.80 -24.62 -8.11
N GLY A 131 4.15 -24.65 -6.82
CA GLY A 131 4.35 -25.89 -6.06
C GLY A 131 5.69 -26.59 -6.31
N ALA A 132 6.59 -25.98 -7.10
CA ALA A 132 7.91 -26.52 -7.40
C ALA A 132 9.06 -25.86 -6.60
N ILE A 133 8.77 -24.85 -5.78
CA ILE A 133 9.75 -24.08 -5.00
C ILE A 133 9.62 -24.37 -3.50
N ASP A 134 10.73 -24.23 -2.78
CA ASP A 134 10.85 -24.49 -1.35
C ASP A 134 11.99 -23.62 -0.79
N LEU A 135 11.71 -22.84 0.26
CA LEU A 135 12.67 -21.92 0.88
C LEU A 135 13.76 -22.66 1.69
N ASP A 136 13.50 -23.89 2.15
CA ASP A 136 14.49 -24.68 2.89
C ASP A 136 15.57 -25.29 1.97
N LYS A 137 15.43 -25.12 0.65
CA LYS A 137 16.43 -25.56 -0.33
C LYS A 137 17.43 -24.45 -0.64
N SER A 138 18.64 -24.87 -1.00
CA SER A 138 19.68 -23.94 -1.45
C SER A 138 19.26 -23.14 -2.68
N LEU A 139 19.66 -21.87 -2.73
CA LEU A 139 19.50 -21.00 -3.90
C LEU A 139 20.25 -21.52 -5.14
#